data_AF-A0A1Q3JSR6-F1
#
_entry.id   AF-A0A1Q3JSR6-F1
#
_cell.length_a   1.000
_cell.length_b   1.000
_cell.length_c   1.000
_cell.angle_alpha   90.00
_cell.angle_beta   90.00
_cell.angle_gamma   90.00
#
_symmetry.space_group_name_H-M   'P 1'
#
loop_
_entity.id
_entity.type
_entity.pdbx_description
1 polymer ?
#
loop_
_entity_poly.entity_id
_entity_poly.type
_entity_poly.pdbx_seq_one_letter_code
_entity_poly.pdbx_strand_id
1 'polypeptide(L)'
;MILRPRETRVVRRIPKWLLVVLVVSLLLNGLVVGAIASRWHAMHAMPPALGSSSNAHLFGFAVTLPPERRLEVWSSVEKDRAAIRPLRQAVHDARDATRKALLAEPFDPAQYAAAQKRLFDAEQEMRLRGLDVVQAIAQRLTPAERAAFARWEDEDRSRRRAFWRRMRGGDEERPNRPSERGARTEQIKN
;
A
#
# COMPACT_ATOMS: atom_id res chain seq x y z
N MET A 1 37.67 23.12 61.23
CA MET A 1 38.51 22.76 60.07
C MET A 1 37.91 21.51 59.46
N ILE A 2 37.15 21.63 58.36
CA ILE A 2 36.29 20.57 57.81
C ILE A 2 37.02 19.90 56.64
N LEU A 3 37.32 18.61 56.75
CA LEU A 3 37.88 17.80 55.67
C LEU A 3 36.74 17.26 54.79
N ARG A 4 36.67 17.70 53.53
CA ARG A 4 35.76 17.15 52.52
C ARG A 4 36.38 15.87 51.91
N PRO A 5 35.66 14.74 51.84
CA PRO A 5 36.13 13.59 51.09
C PRO A 5 36.02 13.84 49.57
N ARG A 6 37.05 13.46 48.82
CA ARG A 6 37.01 13.43 47.34
C ARG A 6 36.15 12.25 46.90
N GLU A 7 35.03 12.53 46.23
CA GLU A 7 34.30 11.51 45.49
C GLU A 7 35.09 11.10 44.24
N THR A 8 35.57 9.86 44.22
CA THR A 8 36.11 9.23 43.02
C THR A 8 34.95 8.77 42.14
N ARG A 9 34.62 9.51 41.07
CA ARG A 9 33.71 9.03 40.03
C ARG A 9 34.39 7.90 39.24
N VAL A 10 33.98 6.67 39.50
CA VAL A 10 34.34 5.51 38.68
C VAL A 10 33.57 5.61 37.36
N VAL A 11 34.20 6.17 36.32
CA VAL A 11 33.63 6.15 34.96
C VAL A 11 33.77 4.73 34.42
N ARG A 12 32.74 3.91 34.60
CA ARG A 12 32.69 2.57 33.98
C ARG A 12 32.56 2.73 32.47
N ARG A 13 33.65 2.50 31.74
CA ARG A 13 33.62 2.40 30.27
C ARG A 13 32.87 1.12 29.89
N ILE A 14 31.67 1.27 29.32
CA ILE A 14 30.93 0.15 28.73
C ILE A 14 31.78 -0.38 27.57
N PRO A 15 32.17 -1.67 27.58
CA PRO A 15 33.05 -2.19 26.57
C PRO A 15 32.29 -2.30 25.24
N LYS A 16 32.94 -1.88 24.14
CA LYS A 16 32.30 -1.70 22.83
C LYS A 16 31.62 -2.98 22.31
N TRP A 17 32.13 -4.16 22.68
CA TRP A 17 31.53 -5.45 22.29
C TRP A 17 30.16 -5.68 22.92
N LEU A 18 29.92 -5.23 24.16
CA LEU A 18 28.60 -5.30 24.80
C LEU A 18 27.59 -4.40 24.06
N LEU A 19 28.05 -3.26 23.54
CA LEU A 19 27.24 -2.34 22.73
C LEU A 19 26.91 -2.97 21.37
N VAL A 20 27.86 -3.66 20.73
CA VAL A 20 27.64 -4.41 19.48
C VAL A 20 26.64 -5.54 19.69
N VAL A 21 26.79 -6.34 20.74
CA VAL A 21 25.85 -7.44 21.07
C VAL A 21 24.44 -6.90 21.31
N LEU A 22 24.31 -5.77 22.00
CA LEU A 22 23.02 -5.11 22.23
C LEU A 22 22.38 -4.65 20.91
N VAL A 23 23.15 -3.98 20.03
CA VAL A 23 22.66 -3.52 18.73
C VAL A 23 22.22 -4.70 17.86
N VAL A 24 23.02 -5.77 17.80
CA VAL A 24 22.68 -6.97 17.04
C VAL A 24 21.41 -7.63 17.58
N SER A 25 21.26 -7.75 18.90
CA SER A 25 20.05 -8.29 19.53
C SER A 25 18.82 -7.43 19.21
N LEU A 26 18.95 -6.10 19.22
CA LEU A 26 17.85 -5.19 18.92
C LEU A 26 17.43 -5.28 17.45
N LEU A 27 18.39 -5.39 16.52
CA LEU A 27 18.11 -5.60 15.11
C LEU A 27 17.42 -6.94 14.85
N LEU A 28 17.87 -8.01 15.50
CA LEU A 28 17.28 -9.33 15.35
C LEU A 28 15.83 -9.36 15.85
N ASN A 29 15.58 -8.79 17.02
CA ASN A 29 14.23 -8.66 17.58
C ASN A 29 13.34 -7.76 16.70
N GLY A 30 13.87 -6.64 16.21
CA GLY A 30 13.17 -5.77 15.28
C GLY A 30 12.83 -6.45 13.96
N LEU A 31 13.71 -7.32 13.46
CA LEU A 31 13.50 -8.09 12.24
C LEU A 31 12.43 -9.17 12.43
N VAL A 32 12.41 -9.86 13.58
CA VAL A 32 11.37 -10.84 13.92
C VAL A 32 10.01 -10.16 14.11
N VAL A 33 9.94 -9.09 14.90
CA VAL A 33 8.70 -8.32 15.09
C VAL A 33 8.26 -7.70 13.77
N GLY A 34 9.18 -7.17 12.98
CA GLY A 34 8.92 -6.63 11.65
C GLY A 34 8.42 -7.69 10.67
N ALA A 35 8.92 -8.93 10.71
CA ALA A 35 8.45 -10.03 9.88
C ALA A 35 7.07 -10.54 10.31
N ILE A 36 6.80 -10.63 11.61
CA ILE A 36 5.48 -11.00 12.13
C ILE A 36 4.46 -9.90 11.82
N ALA A 37 4.81 -8.65 12.06
CA ALA A 37 3.97 -7.49 11.75
C ALA A 37 3.75 -7.37 10.24
N SER A 38 4.77 -7.59 9.40
CA SER A 38 4.61 -7.54 7.94
C SER A 38 3.76 -8.69 7.42
N ARG A 39 3.83 -9.88 8.04
CA ARG A 39 2.98 -11.02 7.66
C ARG A 39 1.55 -10.85 8.13
N TRP A 40 1.33 -10.36 9.35
CA TRP A 40 0.01 -9.94 9.83
C TRP A 40 -0.55 -8.87 8.91
N HIS A 41 0.22 -7.82 8.65
CA HIS A 41 -0.17 -6.74 7.77
C HIS A 41 -0.34 -7.24 6.34
N ALA A 42 0.41 -8.20 5.80
CA ALA A 42 0.17 -8.75 4.46
C ALA A 42 -1.08 -9.64 4.39
N MET A 43 -1.47 -10.27 5.50
CA MET A 43 -2.72 -11.04 5.60
C MET A 43 -3.95 -10.14 5.77
N HIS A 44 -3.79 -8.94 6.32
CA HIS A 44 -4.85 -7.96 6.58
C HIS A 44 -4.82 -6.74 5.64
N ALA A 45 -3.71 -6.50 4.96
CA ALA A 45 -3.54 -5.45 3.98
C ALA A 45 -4.21 -5.93 2.71
N MET A 46 -5.19 -5.12 2.34
CA MET A 46 -5.75 -5.10 1.02
C MET A 46 -4.64 -5.17 -0.04
N PRO A 47 -4.73 -6.04 -1.06
CA PRO A 47 -3.78 -6.02 -2.15
C PRO A 47 -3.85 -4.66 -2.86
N PRO A 48 -2.75 -3.89 -2.98
CA PRO A 48 -2.72 -2.64 -3.76
C PRO A 48 -2.93 -2.86 -5.27
N ALA A 49 -3.03 -4.13 -5.69
CA ALA A 49 -3.31 -4.59 -7.04
C ALA A 49 -4.70 -4.18 -7.58
N LEU A 50 -5.68 -4.06 -6.69
CA LEU A 50 -6.97 -3.50 -7.06
C LEU A 50 -6.82 -1.99 -6.86
N GLY A 51 -6.32 -1.31 -7.90
CA GLY A 51 -6.25 0.16 -7.93
C GLY A 51 -7.60 0.80 -7.54
N SER A 52 -7.62 2.14 -7.43
CA SER A 52 -8.74 2.97 -6.95
C SER A 52 -10.08 2.86 -7.73
N SER A 53 -10.42 1.71 -8.30
CA SER A 53 -11.76 1.31 -8.73
C SER A 53 -12.63 0.95 -7.51
N SER A 54 -13.86 1.47 -7.49
CA SER A 54 -14.91 1.24 -6.49
C SER A 54 -15.07 -0.21 -6.03
N ASN A 55 -14.88 -1.18 -6.94
CA ASN A 55 -14.98 -2.62 -6.67
C ASN A 55 -13.93 -3.14 -5.69
N ALA A 56 -12.74 -2.54 -5.67
CA ALA A 56 -11.71 -2.86 -4.67
C ALA A 56 -12.26 -2.62 -3.26
N HIS A 57 -13.09 -1.59 -3.08
CA HIS A 57 -13.51 -1.13 -1.77
C HIS A 57 -14.47 -2.09 -1.07
N LEU A 58 -15.11 -3.02 -1.79
CA LEU A 58 -16.02 -4.00 -1.19
C LEU A 58 -15.31 -4.94 -0.20
N PHE A 59 -14.06 -5.30 -0.46
CA PHE A 59 -13.24 -6.04 0.49
C PHE A 59 -13.01 -5.25 1.80
N GLY A 60 -12.87 -3.94 1.71
CA GLY A 60 -12.62 -3.06 2.86
C GLY A 60 -13.87 -2.97 3.74
N PHE A 61 -15.04 -2.91 3.10
CA PHE A 61 -16.32 -3.01 3.78
C PHE A 61 -16.56 -4.39 4.41
N ALA A 62 -16.20 -5.49 3.72
CA ALA A 62 -16.37 -6.83 4.29
C ALA A 62 -15.61 -7.02 5.62
N VAL A 63 -14.52 -6.26 5.85
CA VAL A 63 -13.79 -6.25 7.12
C VAL A 63 -14.55 -5.53 8.24
N THR A 64 -15.40 -4.55 7.93
CA THR A 64 -16.19 -3.79 8.92
C THR A 64 -17.45 -4.52 9.38
N LEU A 65 -17.85 -5.61 8.71
CA LEU A 65 -18.97 -6.44 9.12
C LEU A 65 -18.76 -7.04 10.53
N PRO A 66 -19.86 -7.35 11.26
CA PRO A 66 -19.78 -8.08 12.52
C PRO A 66 -18.96 -9.37 12.38
N PRO A 67 -18.21 -9.79 13.42
CA PRO A 67 -17.24 -10.89 13.30
C PRO A 67 -17.81 -12.19 12.70
N GLU A 68 -19.04 -12.56 13.08
CA GLU A 68 -19.72 -13.76 12.60
C GLU A 68 -20.06 -13.65 11.11
N ARG A 69 -20.68 -12.54 10.68
CA ARG A 69 -20.98 -12.29 9.25
C ARG A 69 -19.74 -12.17 8.41
N ARG A 70 -18.70 -11.54 8.96
CA ARG A 70 -17.39 -11.44 8.30
C ARG A 70 -16.85 -12.84 8.01
N LEU A 71 -16.82 -13.74 9.00
CA LEU A 71 -16.32 -15.11 8.82
C LEU A 71 -17.13 -15.88 7.77
N GLU A 72 -18.45 -15.73 7.76
CA GLU A 72 -19.32 -16.36 6.76
C GLU A 72 -19.02 -15.87 5.34
N VAL A 73 -18.93 -14.55 5.15
CA VAL A 73 -18.60 -13.96 3.85
C VAL A 73 -17.22 -14.40 3.38
N TRP A 74 -16.20 -14.37 4.25
CA TRP A 74 -14.84 -14.77 3.88
C TRP A 74 -14.71 -16.26 3.58
N SER A 75 -15.35 -17.12 4.37
CA SER A 75 -15.31 -18.58 4.14
C SER A 75 -15.95 -18.94 2.79
N SER A 76 -16.98 -18.20 2.36
CA SER A 76 -17.64 -18.42 1.06
C SER A 76 -16.76 -18.10 -0.15
N VAL A 77 -15.74 -17.25 0.00
CA VAL A 77 -14.84 -16.82 -1.09
C VAL A 77 -13.40 -17.31 -0.93
N GLU A 78 -13.14 -18.20 0.02
CA GLU A 78 -11.78 -18.65 0.35
C GLU A 78 -11.09 -19.34 -0.84
N LYS A 79 -11.82 -20.14 -1.61
CA LYS A 79 -11.30 -20.80 -2.82
C LYS A 79 -10.85 -19.79 -3.87
N ASP A 80 -11.63 -18.74 -4.10
CA ASP A 80 -11.29 -17.70 -5.06
C ASP A 80 -10.11 -16.85 -4.59
N ARG A 81 -10.02 -16.58 -3.28
CA ARG A 81 -8.86 -15.89 -2.69
C ARG A 81 -7.59 -16.72 -2.79
N ALA A 82 -7.68 -18.02 -2.57
CA ALA A 82 -6.56 -18.94 -2.71
C ALA A 82 -6.03 -18.92 -4.16
N ALA A 83 -6.92 -18.80 -5.15
CA ALA A 83 -6.54 -18.68 -6.56
C ALA A 83 -5.83 -17.35 -6.91
N ILE A 84 -6.00 -16.28 -6.13
CA ILE A 84 -5.27 -15.01 -6.35
C ILE A 84 -3.80 -15.12 -5.90
N ARG A 85 -3.47 -15.99 -4.94
CA ARG A 85 -2.09 -16.13 -4.43
C ARG A 85 -1.06 -16.43 -5.53
N PRO A 86 -1.24 -17.43 -6.41
CA PRO A 86 -0.28 -17.67 -7.50
C PRO A 86 -0.20 -16.49 -8.49
N LEU A 87 -1.31 -15.81 -8.76
CA LEU A 87 -1.32 -14.64 -9.65
C LEU A 87 -0.50 -13.47 -9.09
N ARG A 88 -0.55 -13.25 -7.77
CA ARG A 88 0.32 -12.27 -7.10
C ARG A 88 1.80 -12.63 -7.25
N GLN A 89 2.13 -13.91 -7.14
CA GLN A 89 3.51 -14.36 -7.35
C GLN A 89 3.93 -14.13 -8.81
N ALA A 90 3.08 -14.45 -9.77
CA ALA A 90 3.36 -14.23 -11.19
C ALA A 90 3.63 -12.75 -11.52
N VAL A 91 2.86 -11.82 -10.93
CA VAL A 91 3.09 -10.38 -11.08
C VAL A 91 4.42 -9.95 -10.46
N HIS A 92 4.76 -10.49 -9.27
CA HIS A 92 6.05 -10.22 -8.64
C HIS A 92 7.21 -10.69 -9.53
N ASP A 93 7.14 -11.93 -10.02
CA ASP A 93 8.17 -12.53 -10.88
C ASP A 93 8.29 -11.77 -12.21
N ALA A 94 7.17 -11.30 -12.78
CA ALA A 94 7.18 -10.48 -13.98
C ALA A 94 7.82 -9.10 -13.75
N ARG A 95 7.58 -8.45 -12.60
CA ARG A 95 8.27 -7.20 -12.24
C ARG A 95 9.77 -7.38 -12.12
N ASP A 96 10.19 -8.47 -11.47
CA ASP A 96 11.62 -8.80 -11.34
C ASP A 96 12.24 -9.07 -12.71
N ALA A 97 11.54 -9.76 -13.61
CA ALA A 97 11.98 -9.98 -14.98
C ALA A 97 12.12 -8.66 -15.77
N THR A 98 11.15 -7.74 -15.66
CA THR A 98 11.24 -6.41 -16.26
C THR A 98 12.44 -5.64 -15.74
N ARG A 99 12.70 -5.69 -14.42
CA ARG A 99 13.85 -5.04 -13.80
C ARG A 99 15.18 -5.64 -14.28
N LYS A 100 15.26 -6.96 -14.39
CA LYS A 100 16.45 -7.66 -14.91
C LYS A 100 16.72 -7.29 -16.36
N ALA A 101 15.70 -7.25 -17.21
CA ALA A 101 15.85 -6.87 -18.62
C ALA A 101 16.28 -5.40 -18.79
N LEU A 102 15.81 -4.51 -17.91
CA LEU A 102 16.23 -3.10 -17.91
C LEU A 102 17.71 -2.92 -17.53
N LEU A 103 18.22 -3.75 -16.62
CA LEU A 103 19.59 -3.71 -16.11
C LEU A 103 20.56 -4.60 -16.89
N ALA A 104 20.09 -5.27 -17.95
CA ALA A 104 20.94 -6.15 -18.75
C ALA A 104 21.96 -5.34 -19.56
N GLU A 105 23.20 -5.83 -19.60
CA GLU A 105 24.26 -5.27 -20.45
C GLU A 105 24.77 -6.34 -21.41
N PRO A 106 24.68 -6.13 -22.75
CA PRO A 106 24.10 -4.95 -23.40
C PRO A 106 22.57 -4.88 -23.24
N PHE A 107 22.02 -3.66 -23.32
CA PHE A 107 20.58 -3.45 -23.25
C PHE A 107 19.88 -4.01 -24.50
N ASP A 108 18.91 -4.90 -24.29
CA ASP A 108 18.05 -5.46 -25.35
C ASP A 108 16.64 -4.84 -25.26
N PRO A 109 16.29 -3.91 -26.16
CA PRO A 109 14.97 -3.28 -26.17
C PRO A 109 13.83 -4.27 -26.43
N ALA A 110 14.05 -5.33 -27.21
CA ALA A 110 13.03 -6.33 -27.51
C ALA A 110 12.74 -7.22 -26.30
N GLN A 111 13.79 -7.62 -25.57
CA GLN A 111 13.65 -8.36 -24.32
C GLN A 111 12.92 -7.53 -23.25
N TYR A 112 13.27 -6.25 -23.11
CA TYR A 112 12.60 -5.35 -22.18
C TYR A 112 11.12 -5.12 -22.54
N ALA A 113 10.80 -4.90 -23.80
CA ALA A 113 9.41 -4.78 -24.27
C ALA A 113 8.59 -6.05 -24.00
N ALA A 114 9.16 -7.23 -24.26
CA ALA A 114 8.51 -8.50 -23.96
C ALA A 114 8.27 -8.70 -22.46
N ALA A 115 9.23 -8.31 -21.61
CA ALA A 115 9.06 -8.37 -20.16
C ALA A 115 7.96 -7.42 -19.65
N GLN A 116 7.89 -6.19 -20.19
CA GLN A 116 6.80 -5.25 -19.86
C GLN A 116 5.43 -5.81 -20.28
N LYS A 117 5.32 -6.42 -21.46
CA LYS A 117 4.05 -7.02 -21.90
C LYS A 117 3.61 -8.13 -20.93
N ARG A 118 4.53 -9.03 -20.54
CA ARG A 118 4.22 -10.09 -19.57
C ARG A 118 3.76 -9.55 -18.22
N LEU A 119 4.39 -8.46 -17.76
CA LEU A 119 3.96 -7.78 -16.54
C LEU A 119 2.53 -7.25 -16.68
N PHE A 120 2.22 -6.55 -17.78
CA PHE A 120 0.88 -6.06 -18.05
C PHE A 120 -0.16 -7.20 -18.07
N ASP A 121 0.11 -8.27 -18.81
CA ASP A 121 -0.78 -9.42 -18.92
C ASP A 121 -1.06 -10.05 -17.54
N ALA A 122 -0.02 -10.25 -16.72
CA ALA A 122 -0.14 -10.79 -15.36
C ALA A 122 -0.94 -9.87 -14.42
N GLU A 123 -0.77 -8.55 -14.55
CA GLU A 123 -1.55 -7.58 -13.78
C GLU A 123 -3.02 -7.56 -14.18
N GLN A 124 -3.33 -7.68 -15.48
CA GLN A 124 -4.71 -7.79 -15.97
C GLN A 124 -5.38 -9.07 -15.50
N GLU A 125 -4.71 -10.21 -15.59
CA GLU A 125 -5.25 -11.48 -15.13
C GLU A 125 -5.57 -11.45 -13.63
N MET A 126 -4.63 -10.96 -12.82
CA MET A 126 -4.85 -10.78 -11.38
C MET A 126 -6.01 -9.83 -11.10
N ARG A 127 -6.14 -8.74 -11.87
CA ARG A 127 -7.23 -7.77 -11.72
C ARG A 127 -8.58 -8.39 -12.04
N LEU A 128 -8.70 -9.12 -13.15
CA LEU A 128 -9.92 -9.81 -13.55
C LEU A 128 -10.35 -10.83 -12.50
N ARG A 129 -9.42 -11.68 -12.04
CA ARG A 129 -9.71 -12.66 -10.97
C ARG A 129 -10.14 -11.99 -9.67
N GLY A 130 -9.57 -10.82 -9.37
CA GLY A 130 -9.98 -10.00 -8.23
C GLY A 130 -11.43 -9.50 -8.35
N LEU A 131 -11.88 -9.13 -9.55
CA LEU A 131 -13.27 -8.72 -9.80
C LEU A 131 -14.25 -9.86 -9.60
N ASP A 132 -13.90 -11.09 -9.99
CA ASP A 132 -14.74 -12.28 -9.74
C ASP A 132 -15.01 -12.47 -8.24
N VAL A 133 -13.98 -12.27 -7.41
CA VAL A 133 -14.11 -12.39 -5.95
C VAL A 133 -15.02 -11.29 -5.40
N VAL A 134 -14.88 -10.06 -5.90
CA VAL A 134 -15.77 -8.94 -5.52
C VAL A 134 -17.21 -9.27 -5.88
N GLN A 135 -17.46 -9.82 -7.08
CA GLN A 135 -18.77 -10.24 -7.51
C GLN A 135 -19.34 -11.34 -6.60
N ALA A 136 -18.52 -12.33 -6.23
CA ALA A 136 -18.91 -13.39 -5.31
C ALA A 136 -19.30 -12.84 -3.91
N ILE A 137 -18.54 -11.87 -3.38
CA ILE A 137 -18.90 -11.18 -2.13
C ILE A 137 -20.23 -10.43 -2.29
N ALA A 138 -20.40 -9.67 -3.38
CA ALA A 138 -21.60 -8.87 -3.60
C ALA A 138 -22.88 -9.73 -3.65
N GLN A 139 -22.79 -10.94 -4.19
CA GLN A 139 -23.90 -11.92 -4.22
C GLN A 139 -24.27 -12.44 -2.83
N ARG A 140 -23.35 -12.42 -1.86
CA ARG A 140 -23.57 -12.91 -0.48
C ARG A 140 -24.08 -11.85 0.48
N LEU A 141 -23.87 -10.57 0.16
CA LEU A 141 -24.36 -9.47 0.97
C LEU A 141 -25.89 -9.36 0.85
N THR A 142 -26.56 -9.14 1.97
CA THR A 142 -27.98 -8.80 2.02
C THR A 142 -28.23 -7.42 1.39
N PRO A 143 -29.48 -7.10 0.99
CA PRO A 143 -29.81 -5.76 0.50
C PRO A 143 -29.45 -4.64 1.49
N ALA A 144 -29.63 -4.88 2.79
CA ALA A 144 -29.28 -3.92 3.83
C ALA A 144 -27.76 -3.70 3.93
N GLU A 145 -26.96 -4.77 3.85
CA GLU A 145 -25.49 -4.68 3.83
C GLU A 145 -24.98 -3.97 2.57
N ARG A 146 -25.60 -4.19 1.40
CA ARG A 146 -25.26 -3.45 0.17
C ARG A 146 -25.57 -1.95 0.27
N ALA A 147 -26.67 -1.58 0.92
CA ALA A 147 -26.97 -0.17 1.19
C ALA A 147 -25.99 0.45 2.19
N ALA A 148 -25.54 -0.31 3.18
CA ALA A 148 -24.49 0.12 4.11
C ALA A 148 -23.13 0.30 3.41
N PHE A 149 -22.80 -0.56 2.44
CA PHE A 149 -21.61 -0.42 1.61
C PHE A 149 -21.59 0.92 0.86
N ALA A 150 -22.69 1.31 0.22
CA ALA A 150 -22.76 2.58 -0.51
C ALA A 150 -22.45 3.79 0.38
N ARG A 151 -23.02 3.84 1.60
CA ARG A 151 -22.72 4.89 2.58
C ARG A 151 -21.26 4.88 3.01
N TRP A 152 -20.74 3.70 3.32
CA TRP A 152 -19.35 3.52 3.71
C TRP A 152 -18.38 3.97 2.59
N GLU A 153 -18.72 3.71 1.33
CA GLU A 153 -17.90 4.13 0.18
C GLU A 153 -17.84 5.67 0.05
N ASP A 154 -18.98 6.35 0.23
CA ASP A 154 -19.03 7.81 0.18
C ASP A 154 -18.25 8.47 1.32
N GLU A 155 -18.32 7.89 2.53
CA GLU A 155 -17.50 8.31 3.66
C GLU A 155 -16.02 8.08 3.41
N ASP A 156 -15.65 6.90 2.91
CA ASP A 156 -14.25 6.58 2.62
C ASP A 156 -13.66 7.50 1.56
N ARG A 157 -14.42 7.72 0.47
CA ARG A 157 -14.05 8.67 -0.59
C ARG A 157 -13.88 10.08 -0.03
N SER A 158 -14.75 10.50 0.90
CA SER A 158 -14.65 11.80 1.56
C SER A 158 -13.43 11.91 2.46
N ARG A 159 -13.13 10.88 3.27
CA ARG A 159 -11.91 10.80 4.09
C ARG A 159 -10.65 10.86 3.22
N ARG A 160 -10.59 10.07 2.15
CA ARG A 160 -9.44 10.07 1.21
C ARG A 160 -9.28 11.44 0.55
N ARG A 161 -10.35 12.08 0.09
CA ARG A 161 -10.29 13.46 -0.44
C ARG A 161 -9.80 14.47 0.59
N ALA A 162 -10.29 14.39 1.82
CA ALA A 162 -9.85 15.27 2.91
C ALA A 162 -8.35 15.07 3.22
N PHE A 163 -7.90 13.81 3.29
CA PHE A 163 -6.50 13.47 3.46
C PHE A 163 -5.61 14.05 2.35
N TRP A 164 -5.99 13.86 1.08
CA TRP A 164 -5.24 14.42 -0.05
C TRP A 164 -5.27 15.95 -0.10
N ARG A 165 -6.39 16.59 0.29
CA ARG A 165 -6.45 18.06 0.44
C ARG A 165 -5.47 18.54 1.50
N ARG A 166 -5.43 17.89 2.67
CA ARG A 166 -4.48 18.22 3.75
C ARG A 166 -3.02 18.05 3.30
N MET A 167 -2.70 16.95 2.61
CA MET A 167 -1.34 16.71 2.10
C MET A 167 -0.92 17.69 0.99
N ARG A 168 -1.86 18.20 0.19
CA ARG A 168 -1.57 19.16 -0.88
C ARG A 168 -1.43 20.61 -0.39
N GLY A 169 -1.49 20.84 0.92
CA GLY A 169 -1.54 22.16 1.55
C GLY A 169 -2.98 22.63 1.68
N GLY A 170 -3.48 22.65 2.92
CA GLY A 170 -4.71 23.37 3.22
C GLY A 170 -4.47 24.84 2.93
N ASP A 171 -5.27 25.38 2.01
CA ASP A 171 -5.58 26.79 1.82
C ASP A 171 -4.46 27.82 2.14
N GLU A 172 -3.21 27.57 1.74
CA GLU A 172 -2.35 28.69 1.38
C GLU A 172 -2.86 29.20 0.04
N GLU A 173 -3.49 30.38 0.09
CA GLU A 173 -3.85 31.21 -1.04
C GLU A 173 -2.77 31.09 -2.11
N ARG A 174 -3.06 30.31 -3.15
CA ARG A 174 -2.27 30.38 -4.38
C ARG A 174 -2.48 31.80 -4.90
N PRO A 175 -1.46 32.68 -4.93
CA PRO A 175 -1.65 34.00 -5.51
C PRO A 175 -2.16 33.78 -6.92
N ASN A 176 -3.33 34.37 -7.17
CA ASN A 176 -4.10 34.28 -8.41
C ASN A 176 -3.14 34.28 -9.61
N ARG A 177 -2.88 33.11 -10.21
CA ARG A 177 -2.15 33.07 -11.48
C ARG A 177 -3.10 33.71 -12.48
N PRO A 178 -2.78 34.90 -13.02
CA PRO A 178 -3.65 35.52 -14.00
C PRO A 178 -3.78 34.53 -15.16
N SER A 179 -5.02 34.14 -15.47
CA SER A 179 -5.27 33.25 -16.58
C SER A 179 -4.72 33.90 -17.85
N GLU A 180 -3.69 33.30 -18.45
CA GLU A 180 -3.11 33.69 -19.75
C GLU A 180 -4.09 33.51 -20.93
N ARG A 181 -5.40 33.55 -20.68
CA ARG A 181 -6.45 33.59 -21.71
C ARG A 181 -6.72 35.00 -22.24
N GLY A 182 -6.11 36.05 -21.66
CA GLY A 182 -6.23 37.43 -22.16
C GLY A 182 -5.12 37.89 -23.11
N ALA A 183 -3.99 37.20 -23.19
CA ALA A 183 -2.80 37.71 -23.91
C ALA A 183 -2.75 37.33 -25.41
N ARG A 184 -3.69 36.52 -25.91
CA ARG A 184 -3.65 36.00 -27.29
C ARG A 184 -4.55 36.72 -28.29
N THR A 185 -5.36 37.69 -27.84
CA THR A 185 -6.33 38.37 -28.71
C THR A 185 -5.87 39.72 -29.25
N GLU A 186 -4.73 40.27 -28.83
CA GLU A 186 -4.26 41.59 -29.31
C GLU A 186 -3.17 41.57 -30.38
N GLN A 187 -2.60 40.41 -30.73
CA GLN A 187 -1.57 40.34 -31.80
C GLN A 187 -2.13 40.07 -33.21
N ILE A 188 -3.44 40.04 -33.38
CA ILE A 188 -4.09 39.94 -34.70
C ILE A 188 -4.78 41.27 -35.01
N LYS A 189 -4.02 42.36 -35.02
CA LYS A 189 -4.38 43.67 -35.60
C LYS A 189 -3.12 44.55 -35.67
N ASN A 190 -2.22 44.20 -36.58
CA ASN A 190 -1.40 45.15 -37.31
C ASN A 190 -0.87 44.48 -38.59
#